data_AF-A0ABC9SFP6-F1
#
_entry.id   AF-A0ABC9SFP6-F1
#
_cell.length_a   1.000
_cell.length_b   1.000
_cell.length_c   1.000
_cell.angle_alpha   90.00
_cell.angle_beta   90.00
_cell.angle_gamma   90.00
#
_symmetry.space_group_name_H-M   'P 1'
#
loop_
_entity.id
_entity.type
_entity.pdbx_description
1 polymer ?
#
loop_
_entity_poly.entity_id
_entity_poly.type
_entity_poly.pdbx_seq_one_letter_code
_entity_poly.pdbx_strand_id
1 'polypeptide(L)'
;MIGSQAFEATPSRHAPAVIIGILPALAGWGILLIQSTFNYADRLIVEILENAGVKETAHLWMSDVPLSLPFLPYPLGGLLSLSQGFLISSMIWASIAVFVIDRNFKKALIVCFVAAVLASTGFIHGFSLRGNDVISQFEPSMNFFVTSYMFLGILFLLASFFRKETRKV
;
A
#
# COMPACT_ATOMS: atom_id res chain seq x y z
N MET A 1 -22.81 10.58 -3.41
CA MET A 1 -21.37 10.69 -3.06
C MET A 1 -20.62 9.59 -3.80
N ILE A 2 -19.33 9.79 -4.14
CA ILE A 2 -18.55 8.82 -4.94
C ILE A 2 -18.49 7.43 -4.27
N GLY A 3 -18.43 7.37 -2.93
CA GLY A 3 -18.45 6.10 -2.18
C GLY A 3 -19.73 5.29 -2.38
N SER A 4 -20.91 5.90 -2.17
CA SER A 4 -22.20 5.20 -2.38
C SER A 4 -22.39 4.77 -3.83
N GLN A 5 -22.00 5.64 -4.77
CA GLN A 5 -22.05 5.35 -6.21
C GLN A 5 -21.16 4.16 -6.59
N ALA A 6 -20.00 3.98 -5.95
CA ALA A 6 -19.14 2.82 -6.20
C ALA A 6 -19.81 1.50 -5.79
N PHE A 7 -20.57 1.48 -4.69
CA PHE A 7 -21.34 0.31 -4.28
C PHE A 7 -22.60 0.10 -5.13
N GLU A 8 -23.27 1.16 -5.56
CA GLU A 8 -24.44 1.08 -6.43
C GLU A 8 -24.08 0.61 -7.85
N ALA A 9 -22.94 1.05 -8.38
CA ALA A 9 -22.46 0.66 -9.71
C ALA A 9 -21.84 -0.75 -9.75
N THR A 10 -21.43 -1.28 -8.59
CA THR A 10 -20.77 -2.59 -8.48
C THR A 10 -21.81 -3.66 -8.10
N PRO A 11 -21.84 -4.84 -8.75
CA PRO A 11 -22.71 -5.93 -8.33
C PRO A 11 -22.54 -6.25 -6.84
N SER A 12 -23.64 -6.49 -6.12
CA SER A 12 -23.62 -6.68 -4.65
C SER A 12 -22.64 -7.76 -4.18
N ARG A 13 -22.45 -8.83 -4.95
CA ARG A 13 -21.48 -9.89 -4.66
C ARG A 13 -20.01 -9.41 -4.65
N HIS A 14 -19.70 -8.31 -5.32
CA HIS A 14 -18.37 -7.71 -5.42
C HIS A 14 -18.16 -6.56 -4.43
N ALA A 15 -19.14 -6.22 -3.58
CA ALA A 15 -18.99 -5.21 -2.54
C ALA A 15 -17.74 -5.39 -1.64
N PRO A 16 -17.33 -6.63 -1.26
CA PRO A 16 -16.08 -6.81 -0.50
C PRO A 16 -14.83 -6.35 -1.26
N ALA A 17 -14.82 -6.45 -2.60
CA ALA A 17 -13.68 -6.02 -3.41
C ALA A 17 -13.54 -4.48 -3.42
N VAL A 18 -14.66 -3.75 -3.36
CA VAL A 18 -14.66 -2.28 -3.22
C VAL A 18 -13.98 -1.89 -1.91
N ILE A 19 -14.34 -2.56 -0.80
CA ILE A 19 -13.73 -2.31 0.52
C ILE A 19 -12.23 -2.61 0.51
N ILE A 20 -11.85 -3.77 -0.03
CA ILE A 20 -10.43 -4.16 -0.15
C ILE A 20 -9.64 -3.13 -0.98
N GLY A 21 -10.23 -2.64 -2.07
CA GLY A 21 -9.63 -1.62 -2.92
C GLY A 21 -9.41 -0.26 -2.24
N ILE A 22 -10.13 0.06 -1.16
CA ILE A 22 -9.97 1.32 -0.43
C ILE A 22 -8.73 1.29 0.48
N LEU A 23 -8.27 0.11 0.92
CA LEU A 23 -7.21 -0.01 1.93
C LEU A 23 -5.89 0.69 1.56
N PRO A 24 -5.34 0.54 0.34
CA PRO A 24 -4.10 1.24 -0.02
C PRO A 24 -4.26 2.76 0.00
N ALA A 25 -5.40 3.28 -0.46
CA ALA A 25 -5.67 4.72 -0.44
C ALA A 25 -5.78 5.27 1.00
N LEU A 26 -6.35 4.50 1.93
CA LEU A 26 -6.36 4.86 3.36
C LEU A 26 -4.94 4.89 3.94
N ALA A 27 -4.07 3.96 3.54
CA ALA A 27 -2.67 3.98 3.93
C ALA A 27 -1.95 5.23 3.38
N GLY A 28 -2.19 5.57 2.12
CA GLY A 28 -1.70 6.81 1.50
C GLY A 28 -2.12 8.06 2.25
N TRP A 29 -3.40 8.17 2.60
CA TRP A 29 -3.91 9.26 3.43
C TRP A 29 -3.28 9.27 4.83
N GLY A 30 -3.12 8.12 5.48
CA GLY A 30 -2.46 8.01 6.78
C GLY A 30 -1.01 8.51 6.76
N ILE A 31 -0.24 8.14 5.74
CA ILE A 31 1.13 8.65 5.54
C ILE A 31 1.13 10.15 5.30
N LEU A 32 0.18 10.70 4.53
CA LEU A 32 0.06 12.15 4.34
C LEU A 32 -0.10 12.89 5.66
N LEU A 33 -0.93 12.37 6.58
CA LEU A 33 -1.10 12.96 7.91
C LEU A 33 0.20 12.91 8.71
N ILE A 34 0.87 11.75 8.73
CA ILE A 34 2.13 11.57 9.46
C ILE A 34 3.20 12.53 8.91
N GLN A 35 3.38 12.59 7.59
CA GLN A 35 4.31 13.53 6.95
C GLN A 35 3.98 14.99 7.31
N SER A 36 2.71 15.36 7.31
CA SER A 36 2.28 16.72 7.67
C SER A 36 2.63 17.02 9.13
N THR A 37 2.44 16.07 10.04
CA THR A 37 2.82 16.20 11.45
C THR A 37 4.32 16.36 11.62
N PHE A 38 5.15 15.53 10.98
CA PHE A 38 6.61 15.64 11.05
C PHE A 38 7.11 16.98 10.49
N ASN A 39 6.60 17.40 9.33
CA ASN A 39 6.97 18.69 8.74
C ASN A 39 6.58 19.89 9.62
N TYR A 40 5.42 19.81 10.27
CA TYR A 40 4.99 20.87 11.19
C TYR A 40 5.83 20.88 12.49
N ALA A 41 6.05 19.72 13.08
CA ALA A 41 6.81 19.58 14.32
C ALA A 41 8.30 19.97 14.16
N ASP A 42 8.91 19.58 13.03
CA ASP A 42 10.28 19.98 12.69
C ASP A 42 10.44 21.51 12.69
N ARG A 43 9.53 22.23 12.03
CA ARG A 43 9.54 23.70 11.98
C ARG A 43 9.44 24.33 13.38
N LEU A 44 8.57 23.82 14.24
CA LEU A 44 8.43 24.32 15.60
C LEU A 44 9.70 24.11 16.43
N ILE A 45 10.35 22.94 16.30
CA ILE A 45 11.58 22.64 17.02
C ILE A 45 12.69 23.59 16.57
N VAL A 46 12.85 23.78 15.25
CA VAL A 46 13.84 24.72 14.70
C VAL A 46 13.58 26.13 15.23
N GLU A 47 12.34 26.62 15.18
CA GLU A 47 11.98 27.95 15.68
C GLU A 47 12.29 28.13 17.19
N ILE A 48 11.97 27.13 18.02
CA ILE A 48 12.26 27.18 19.47
C ILE A 48 13.77 27.24 19.72
N LEU A 49 14.56 26.46 19.00
CA LEU A 49 16.01 26.41 19.16
C LEU A 49 16.68 27.71 18.70
N GLU A 50 16.24 28.27 17.58
CA GLU A 50 16.69 29.59 17.09
C GLU A 50 16.40 30.69 18.13
N ASN A 51 15.19 30.71 18.68
CA ASN A 51 14.79 31.68 19.71
C ASN A 51 15.58 31.51 21.03
N ALA A 52 16.00 30.29 21.35
CA ALA A 52 16.85 30.00 22.51
C ALA A 52 18.33 30.33 22.27
N GLY A 53 18.70 30.82 21.07
CA GLY A 53 20.09 31.14 20.70
C GLY A 53 20.97 29.91 20.47
N VAL A 54 20.37 28.73 20.28
CA VAL A 54 21.10 27.50 19.96
C VAL A 54 21.54 27.57 18.49
N LYS A 55 22.85 27.51 18.26
CA LYS A 55 23.44 27.61 16.91
C LYS A 55 23.40 26.29 16.13
N GLU A 56 23.11 25.19 16.79
CA GLU A 56 22.98 23.87 16.15
C GLU A 56 21.57 23.71 15.58
N THR A 57 21.50 23.28 14.32
CA THR A 57 20.25 22.91 13.67
C THR A 57 19.92 21.47 14.05
N ALA A 58 18.98 21.30 14.98
CA ALA A 58 18.37 19.99 15.23
C ALA A 58 17.08 19.87 14.40
N HIS A 59 16.97 18.75 13.68
CA HIS A 59 15.80 18.45 12.87
C HIS A 59 15.08 17.21 13.40
N LEU A 60 13.78 17.16 13.18
CA LEU A 60 12.95 16.00 13.45
C LEU A 60 12.60 15.32 12.12
N TRP A 61 13.28 14.21 11.83
CA TRP A 61 13.07 13.47 10.60
C TRP A 61 12.26 12.19 10.83
N MET A 62 11.30 11.94 9.95
CA MET A 62 10.58 10.68 9.90
C MET A 62 11.50 9.51 9.52
N SER A 63 12.58 9.77 8.76
CA SER A 63 13.60 8.76 8.44
C SER A 63 14.32 8.18 9.64
N ASP A 64 14.33 8.89 10.77
CA ASP A 64 15.00 8.45 12.00
C ASP A 64 14.09 7.56 12.85
N VAL A 65 12.81 7.43 12.47
CA VAL A 65 11.84 6.58 13.17
C VAL A 65 12.00 5.13 12.71
N PRO A 66 12.20 4.19 13.64
CA PRO A 66 12.21 2.77 13.30
C PRO A 66 10.91 2.34 12.60
N LEU A 67 11.03 1.59 11.50
CA LEU A 67 9.88 1.12 10.72
C LEU A 67 8.94 0.18 11.49
N SER A 68 9.43 -0.40 12.59
CA SER A 68 8.68 -1.25 13.50
C SER A 68 9.01 -0.84 14.93
N LEU A 69 8.00 -0.36 15.65
CA LEU A 69 8.11 0.07 17.04
C LEU A 69 7.31 -0.89 17.93
N PRO A 70 7.89 -1.46 19.00
CA PRO A 70 7.21 -2.46 19.83
C PRO A 70 5.90 -1.97 20.48
N PHE A 71 5.78 -0.65 20.71
CA PHE A 71 4.60 -0.04 21.35
C PHE A 71 3.51 0.38 20.34
N LEU A 72 3.82 0.40 19.04
CA LEU A 72 2.84 0.70 17.99
C LEU A 72 2.26 -0.62 17.49
N PRO A 73 0.92 -0.80 17.54
CA PRO A 73 0.28 -2.04 17.08
C PRO A 73 0.43 -2.29 15.58
N TYR A 74 0.89 -1.28 14.81
CA TYR A 74 1.02 -1.36 13.35
C TYR A 74 2.41 -0.89 12.90
N PRO A 75 3.14 -1.68 12.09
CA PRO A 75 4.45 -1.30 11.59
C PRO A 75 4.35 -0.17 10.55
N LEU A 76 5.05 0.94 10.80
CA LEU A 76 5.14 2.09 9.89
C LEU A 76 5.61 1.68 8.49
N GLY A 77 6.53 0.71 8.39
CA GLY A 77 7.01 0.21 7.10
C GLY A 77 5.90 -0.39 6.22
N GLY A 78 4.88 -1.03 6.81
CA GLY A 78 3.73 -1.55 6.06
C GLY A 78 2.86 -0.42 5.51
N LEU A 79 2.63 0.61 6.32
CA LEU A 79 1.87 1.79 5.92
C LEU A 79 2.58 2.57 4.81
N LEU A 80 3.90 2.77 4.95
CA LEU A 80 4.74 3.38 3.93
C LEU A 80 4.70 2.59 2.61
N SER A 81 4.87 1.27 2.68
CA SER A 81 4.77 0.42 1.48
C SER A 81 3.39 0.50 0.83
N LEU A 82 2.29 0.48 1.59
CA LEU A 82 0.95 0.56 1.01
C LEU A 82 0.63 1.94 0.41
N SER A 83 1.24 3.00 0.95
CA SER A 83 1.09 4.36 0.41
C SER A 83 1.71 4.51 -0.99
N GLN A 84 2.79 3.79 -1.29
CA GLN A 84 3.49 3.94 -2.56
C GLN A 84 2.75 3.21 -3.68
N GLY A 85 2.34 3.99 -4.68
CA GLY A 85 1.51 3.52 -5.79
C GLY A 85 0.09 3.15 -5.36
N PHE A 86 -0.46 3.78 -4.32
CA PHE A 86 -1.73 3.38 -3.71
C PHE A 86 -2.89 3.23 -4.70
N LEU A 87 -3.01 4.11 -5.70
CA LEU A 87 -4.06 4.00 -6.73
C LEU A 87 -3.95 2.70 -7.54
N ILE A 88 -2.74 2.36 -7.98
CA ILE A 88 -2.47 1.15 -8.75
C ILE A 88 -2.67 -0.08 -7.84
N SER A 89 -2.16 -0.04 -6.61
CA SER A 89 -2.34 -1.08 -5.60
C SER A 89 -3.82 -1.34 -5.31
N SER A 90 -4.62 -0.29 -5.17
CA SER A 90 -6.08 -0.36 -5.00
C SER A 90 -6.77 -1.10 -6.15
N MET A 91 -6.41 -0.76 -7.39
CA MET A 91 -6.95 -1.42 -8.58
C MET A 91 -6.55 -2.90 -8.65
N ILE A 92 -5.30 -3.22 -8.34
CA ILE A 92 -4.78 -4.60 -8.29
C ILE A 92 -5.54 -5.42 -7.24
N TRP A 93 -5.64 -4.92 -6.02
CA TRP A 93 -6.27 -5.65 -4.91
C TRP A 93 -7.77 -5.86 -5.15
N ALA A 94 -8.47 -4.84 -5.64
CA ALA A 94 -9.88 -4.97 -6.03
C ALA A 94 -10.05 -6.01 -7.17
N SER A 95 -9.16 -5.98 -8.18
CA SER A 95 -9.21 -6.93 -9.30
C SER A 95 -8.98 -8.37 -8.85
N ILE A 96 -7.97 -8.61 -7.99
CA ILE A 96 -7.71 -9.93 -7.41
C ILE A 96 -8.95 -10.39 -6.63
N ALA A 97 -9.51 -9.55 -5.76
CA ALA A 97 -10.68 -9.88 -4.98
C ALA A 97 -11.90 -10.25 -5.86
N VAL A 98 -12.18 -9.46 -6.90
CA VAL A 98 -13.24 -9.77 -7.88
C VAL A 98 -13.01 -11.13 -8.54
N PHE A 99 -11.79 -11.40 -9.02
CA PHE A 99 -11.49 -12.67 -9.69
C PHE A 99 -11.52 -13.87 -8.74
N VAL A 100 -11.18 -13.69 -7.47
CA VAL A 100 -11.35 -14.72 -6.45
C VAL A 100 -12.83 -14.98 -6.16
N ILE A 101 -13.65 -13.93 -6.00
CA ILE A 101 -15.10 -14.02 -5.79
C ILE A 101 -15.77 -14.78 -6.95
N ASP A 102 -15.41 -14.44 -8.19
CA ASP A 102 -15.94 -15.10 -9.40
C ASP A 102 -15.25 -16.46 -9.69
N ARG A 103 -14.36 -16.93 -8.80
CA ARG A 103 -13.58 -18.17 -8.94
C ARG A 103 -12.85 -18.26 -10.28
N ASN A 104 -12.39 -17.13 -10.81
CA ASN A 104 -11.59 -17.03 -12.03
C ASN A 104 -10.10 -16.91 -11.68
N PHE A 105 -9.56 -17.99 -11.13
CA PHE A 105 -8.18 -18.01 -10.62
C PHE A 105 -7.11 -17.80 -11.70
N LYS A 106 -7.42 -18.09 -12.97
CA LYS A 106 -6.51 -17.78 -14.09
C LYS A 106 -6.31 -16.27 -14.25
N LYS A 107 -7.39 -15.48 -14.16
CA LYS A 107 -7.30 -14.02 -14.19
C LYS A 107 -6.62 -13.47 -12.93
N ALA A 108 -6.94 -14.03 -11.76
CA ALA A 108 -6.29 -13.65 -10.51
C ALA A 108 -4.76 -13.88 -10.55
N LEU A 109 -4.32 -15.03 -11.08
CA LEU A 109 -2.89 -15.33 -11.34
C LEU A 109 -2.25 -14.26 -12.22
N ILE A 110 -2.87 -13.90 -13.35
CA ILE A 110 -2.33 -12.89 -14.26
C ILE A 110 -2.16 -11.55 -13.53
N VAL A 111 -3.16 -11.12 -12.75
CA VAL A 111 -3.07 -9.87 -11.99
C VAL A 111 -1.98 -9.94 -10.91
N CYS A 112 -1.83 -11.07 -10.21
CA CYS A 112 -0.73 -11.27 -9.27
C CYS A 112 0.63 -11.16 -9.96
N PHE A 113 0.80 -11.71 -11.15
CA PHE A 113 2.05 -11.59 -11.89
C PHE A 113 2.33 -10.14 -12.32
N VAL A 114 1.31 -9.42 -12.81
CA VAL A 114 1.42 -7.98 -13.11
C VAL A 114 1.80 -7.19 -11.85
N ALA A 115 1.18 -7.50 -10.71
CA ALA A 115 1.48 -6.88 -9.43
C ALA A 115 2.92 -7.17 -8.96
N ALA A 116 3.40 -8.41 -9.14
CA ALA A 116 4.78 -8.78 -8.83
C ALA A 116 5.78 -7.98 -9.67
N VAL A 117 5.53 -7.81 -10.97
CA VAL A 117 6.38 -7.00 -11.86
C VAL A 117 6.39 -5.53 -11.43
N LEU A 118 5.22 -4.95 -11.15
CA LEU A 118 5.13 -3.56 -10.70
C LEU A 118 5.78 -3.35 -9.33
N ALA A 119 5.62 -4.30 -8.40
CA ALA A 119 6.27 -4.26 -7.09
C ALA A 119 7.79 -4.42 -7.21
N SER A 120 8.26 -5.24 -8.16
CA SER A 120 9.69 -5.49 -8.36
C SER A 120 10.41 -4.29 -8.96
N THR A 121 9.70 -3.43 -9.67
CA THR A 121 10.23 -2.20 -10.30
C THR A 121 10.04 -0.96 -9.42
N GLY A 122 9.36 -1.10 -8.27
CA GLY A 122 9.11 -0.01 -7.34
C GLY A 122 7.94 0.91 -7.70
N PHE A 123 7.19 0.64 -8.77
CA PHE A 123 5.97 1.38 -9.12
C PHE A 123 4.88 1.28 -8.05
N ILE A 124 4.84 0.15 -7.34
CA ILE A 124 4.02 -0.05 -6.15
C ILE A 124 4.91 -0.58 -5.04
N HIS A 125 4.60 -0.24 -3.80
CA HIS A 125 5.25 -0.75 -2.58
C HIS A 125 6.73 -0.41 -2.35
N GLY A 126 7.44 0.13 -3.34
CA GLY A 126 8.81 0.62 -3.19
C GLY A 126 8.84 2.00 -2.57
N PHE A 127 9.42 2.14 -1.39
CA PHE A 127 9.57 3.42 -0.70
C PHE A 127 10.99 3.63 -0.19
N SER A 128 11.41 4.88 -0.12
CA SER A 128 12.58 5.31 0.64
C SER A 128 12.24 6.58 1.41
N LEU A 129 12.89 6.78 2.55
CA LEU A 129 12.71 7.95 3.40
C LEU A 129 13.93 8.86 3.25
N ARG A 130 13.69 10.15 3.05
CA ARG A 130 14.74 11.18 3.01
C ARG A 130 14.27 12.38 3.85
N GLY A 131 14.69 12.42 5.10
CA GLY A 131 14.12 13.36 6.06
C GLY A 131 12.63 13.06 6.30
N ASN A 132 11.77 14.03 5.97
CA ASN A 132 10.30 13.90 6.06
C ASN A 132 9.63 13.49 4.73
N ASP A 133 10.41 13.36 3.66
CA ASP A 133 9.91 12.98 2.35
C ASP A 133 9.82 11.46 2.22
N VAL A 134 8.70 11.01 1.64
CA VAL A 134 8.52 9.62 1.20
C VAL A 134 8.62 9.63 -0.31
N ILE A 135 9.66 8.98 -0.81
CA ILE A 135 9.94 8.89 -2.25
C ILE A 135 9.71 7.47 -2.74
N SER A 136 9.13 7.35 -3.94
CA SER A 136 9.01 6.05 -4.60
C SER A 136 10.40 5.59 -5.07
N GLN A 137 10.78 4.38 -4.67
CA GLN A 137 12.09 3.81 -5.03
C GLN A 137 11.96 2.99 -6.32
N PHE A 138 12.20 3.61 -7.47
CA PHE A 138 12.15 2.95 -8.79
C PHE A 138 13.41 2.15 -9.10
N GLU A 139 13.71 1.18 -8.25
CA GLU A 139 14.86 0.29 -8.39
C GLU A 139 14.40 -1.17 -8.35
N PRO A 140 15.02 -2.07 -9.13
CA PRO A 140 14.75 -3.49 -9.05
C PRO A 140 14.93 -4.01 -7.60
N SER A 141 13.85 -4.52 -7.00
CA SER A 141 13.86 -5.05 -5.63
C SER A 141 13.05 -6.34 -5.50
N MET A 142 13.55 -7.27 -4.70
CA MET A 142 12.81 -8.47 -4.27
C MET A 142 12.24 -8.25 -2.87
N ASN A 143 11.30 -7.32 -2.77
CA ASN A 143 10.64 -7.00 -1.51
C ASN A 143 9.56 -8.05 -1.13
N PHE A 144 9.03 -7.93 0.09
CA PHE A 144 8.02 -8.84 0.62
C PHE A 144 6.73 -8.89 -0.22
N PHE A 145 6.36 -7.80 -0.90
CA PHE A 145 5.17 -7.78 -1.75
C PHE A 145 5.39 -8.57 -3.04
N VAL A 146 6.59 -8.50 -3.64
CA VAL A 146 6.93 -9.32 -4.82
C VAL A 146 6.79 -10.81 -4.49
N THR A 147 7.40 -11.26 -3.41
CA THR A 147 7.32 -12.67 -2.99
C THR A 147 5.89 -13.06 -2.62
N SER A 148 5.13 -12.19 -1.98
CA SER A 148 3.71 -12.40 -1.66
C SER A 148 2.83 -12.52 -2.91
N TYR A 149 3.01 -11.67 -3.91
CA TYR A 149 2.26 -11.75 -5.17
C TYR A 149 2.63 -12.99 -5.97
N MET A 150 3.92 -13.37 -6.00
CA MET A 150 4.36 -14.61 -6.64
C MET A 150 3.76 -15.83 -5.93
N PHE A 151 3.77 -15.84 -4.60
CA PHE A 151 3.15 -16.90 -3.80
C PHE A 151 1.64 -17.00 -4.04
N LEU A 152 0.91 -15.87 -3.99
CA LEU A 152 -0.52 -15.84 -4.33
C LEU A 152 -0.78 -16.30 -5.77
N GLY A 153 0.07 -15.90 -6.71
CA GLY A 153 0.02 -16.38 -8.09
C GLY A 153 0.10 -17.90 -8.16
N ILE A 154 1.07 -18.51 -7.48
CA ILE A 154 1.21 -19.98 -7.40
C ILE A 154 -0.04 -20.61 -6.78
N LEU A 155 -0.57 -20.05 -5.69
CA LEU A 155 -1.82 -20.54 -5.07
C LEU A 155 -3.00 -20.48 -6.05
N PHE A 156 -3.14 -19.40 -6.82
CA PHE A 156 -4.20 -19.28 -7.82
C PHE A 156 -3.97 -20.20 -9.02
N LEU A 157 -2.72 -20.44 -9.42
CA LEU A 157 -2.38 -21.44 -10.42
C LEU A 157 -2.84 -22.83 -9.96
N LEU A 158 -2.50 -23.22 -8.73
CA LEU A 158 -2.92 -24.50 -8.15
C LEU A 158 -4.45 -24.58 -8.04
N ALA A 159 -5.10 -23.54 -7.52
CA ALA A 159 -6.56 -23.46 -7.42
C ALA A 159 -7.26 -23.54 -8.79
N SER A 160 -6.60 -23.11 -9.86
CA SER A 160 -7.16 -23.17 -11.22
C SER A 160 -7.36 -24.60 -11.73
N PHE A 161 -6.63 -25.58 -11.20
CA PHE A 161 -6.78 -27.00 -11.54
C PHE A 161 -7.93 -27.69 -10.81
N PHE A 162 -8.31 -27.21 -9.62
CA PHE A 162 -9.36 -27.82 -8.78
C PHE A 162 -10.78 -27.33 -9.11
N ARG A 163 -10.97 -26.69 -10.27
CA ARG A 163 -12.22 -26.02 -10.61
C ARG A 163 -13.33 -27.05 -10.92
N LYS A 164 -14.21 -27.30 -9.95
CA LYS A 164 -15.59 -27.71 -10.23
C LYS A 164 -16.35 -26.48 -10.73
N GLU A 165 -17.12 -26.67 -11.79
CA GLU A 165 -17.77 -25.66 -12.66
C GLU A 165 -18.12 -24.31 -12.01
N THR A 166 -17.99 -23.25 -12.81
CA THR A 166 -18.54 -21.92 -12.50
C THR A 166 -20.00 -22.08 -12.08
N ARG A 167 -20.35 -21.65 -10.86
CA ARG A 167 -21.76 -21.40 -10.53
C ARG A 167 -22.28 -20.41 -11.56
N LYS A 168 -23.04 -20.91 -12.53
CA LYS A 168 -23.86 -20.06 -13.39
C LYS A 168 -24.83 -19.35 -12.45
N VAL A 169 -24.81 -18.03 -12.50
CA VAL A 169 -25.82 -17.18 -11.90
C VAL A 169 -27.05 -17.25 -12.78
#